data_AF-A0A165WZ22-F1
#
_entry.id   AF-A0A165WZ22-F1
#
_cell.length_a   1.000
_cell.length_b   1.000
_cell.length_c   1.000
_cell.angle_alpha   90.00
_cell.angle_beta   90.00
_cell.angle_gamma   90.00
#
_symmetry.space_group_name_H-M   'P 1'
#
loop_
_entity.id
_entity.type
_entity.pdbx_description
1 polymer ?
#
loop_
_entity_poly.entity_id
_entity_poly.type
_entity_poly.pdbx_seq_one_letter_code
_entity_poly.pdbx_strand_id
1 'polypeptide(L)'
;MALPPELCCRIAKFIRQTDSQSLQEKSHENWKTEHKTLTSLSFVSRIWRDVVTPILWSQLNFVTVKYGDIEAVSDQIFHASHILAYSRPKSEPKLSTYVECLTIYIKNPSTRAVQDTEIDLRIMKLLSLTSDLRYLRIMLNPSRVPVLTHLSYLKYPRLKVVDIDFDESSRRNDQLSLGEFLVNNPSIEDVRLVVERPIQWRSLREYNPLPKMKRFIGNFSQLGLLASAPELTSVECEVTRRTLVRLDFINELSLLANPFPNVTHLCVYSLPIPLYVDTVGAISQSFPALESLEGLSVTKLFIEFMKSPAEEIAGCLSRLQTIAMSERVGFGTSYVDGVMEPEIDNESMERAFESLPHFFPTIRVAIHVKNEANPIPIIRRLEMRYLPSGNTMERTEEIPDPVEFFMNT
;
A
#
# COMPACT_ATOMS: atom_id res chain seq x y z
N MET A 1 -2.56 -12.94 45.17
CA MET A 1 -3.60 -13.41 44.22
C MET A 1 -2.95 -13.54 42.85
N ALA A 2 -3.08 -14.69 42.18
CA ALA A 2 -2.59 -14.86 40.81
C ALA A 2 -3.72 -14.51 39.82
N LEU A 3 -3.41 -13.74 38.78
CA LEU A 3 -4.36 -13.48 37.69
C LEU A 3 -4.64 -14.80 36.93
N PRO A 4 -5.90 -15.09 36.57
CA PRO A 4 -6.24 -16.21 35.71
C PRO A 4 -5.50 -16.16 34.35
N PRO A 5 -5.06 -17.31 33.81
CA PRO A 5 -4.34 -17.36 32.52
C PRO A 5 -5.11 -16.71 31.36
N GLU A 6 -6.44 -16.78 31.36
CA GLU A 6 -7.30 -16.19 30.34
C GLU A 6 -7.22 -14.66 30.35
N LEU A 7 -7.14 -14.06 31.54
CA LEU A 7 -6.97 -12.61 31.68
C LEU A 7 -5.55 -12.19 31.29
N CYS A 8 -4.52 -12.95 31.71
CA CYS A 8 -3.15 -12.71 31.25
C CYS A 8 -3.04 -12.76 29.71
N CYS A 9 -3.76 -13.70 29.08
CA CYS A 9 -3.77 -13.86 27.62
C CYS A 9 -4.45 -12.68 26.94
N ARG A 10 -5.59 -12.21 27.47
CA ARG A 10 -6.25 -11.01 26.96
C ARG A 10 -5.38 -9.76 27.10
N ILE A 11 -4.70 -9.59 28.22
CA ILE A 11 -3.78 -8.46 28.43
C ILE A 11 -2.62 -8.53 27.44
N ALA A 12 -1.99 -9.70 27.28
CA ALA A 12 -0.88 -9.87 26.36
C ALA A 12 -1.30 -9.64 24.89
N LYS A 13 -2.49 -10.10 24.49
CA LYS A 13 -3.07 -9.82 23.17
C LYS A 13 -3.44 -8.36 22.99
N PHE A 14 -3.91 -7.69 24.04
CA PHE A 14 -4.20 -6.25 23.99
C PHE A 14 -2.93 -5.43 23.80
N ILE A 15 -1.84 -5.80 24.47
CA ILE A 15 -0.51 -5.19 24.24
C ILE A 15 -0.06 -5.46 22.81
N ARG A 16 -0.25 -6.70 22.31
CA ARG A 16 0.09 -7.09 20.94
C ARG A 16 -1.04 -6.77 19.97
N GLN A 17 -1.16 -5.50 19.56
CA GLN A 17 -2.14 -5.08 18.56
C GLN A 17 -1.96 -5.92 17.27
N THR A 18 -2.96 -6.71 16.91
CA THR A 18 -2.89 -7.77 15.87
C THR A 18 -3.95 -7.63 14.80
N ASP A 19 -4.83 -6.63 14.91
CA ASP A 19 -5.78 -6.32 13.86
C ASP A 19 -5.05 -5.86 12.58
N SER A 20 -5.68 -6.12 11.43
CA SER A 20 -5.09 -5.91 10.11
C SER A 20 -4.67 -4.46 9.87
N GLN A 21 -5.47 -3.50 10.36
CA GLN A 21 -5.16 -2.07 10.22
C GLN A 21 -3.93 -1.69 11.07
N SER A 22 -3.92 -2.09 12.35
CA SER A 22 -2.76 -1.87 13.22
C SER A 22 -1.50 -2.51 12.64
N LEU A 23 -1.57 -3.70 12.06
CA LEU A 23 -0.40 -4.34 11.43
C LEU A 23 0.13 -3.57 10.21
N GLN A 24 -0.74 -2.94 9.43
CA GLN A 24 -0.33 -2.14 8.26
C GLN A 24 0.41 -0.87 8.69
N GLU A 25 -0.10 -0.18 9.71
CA GLU A 25 0.38 1.14 10.16
C GLU A 25 1.41 1.08 11.30
N LYS A 26 1.69 -0.12 11.86
CA LYS A 26 2.58 -0.25 13.03
C LYS A 26 4.00 0.19 12.72
N SER A 27 4.41 1.28 13.38
CA SER A 27 5.80 1.73 13.37
C SER A 27 6.73 0.75 14.08
N HIS A 28 8.00 0.76 13.70
CA HIS A 28 9.05 -0.05 14.35
C HIS A 28 9.17 0.24 15.85
N GLU A 29 9.02 1.51 16.25
CA GLU A 29 9.10 1.91 17.66
C GLU A 29 7.91 1.43 18.48
N ASN A 30 6.70 1.43 17.89
CA ASN A 30 5.52 0.82 18.52
C ASN A 30 5.76 -0.68 18.73
N TRP A 31 6.23 -1.39 17.70
CA TRP A 31 6.54 -2.82 17.81
C TRP A 31 7.59 -3.12 18.88
N LYS A 32 8.67 -2.33 18.96
CA LYS A 32 9.72 -2.48 20.00
C LYS A 32 9.15 -2.29 21.40
N THR A 33 8.27 -1.31 21.57
CA THR A 33 7.66 -1.01 22.87
C THR A 33 6.75 -2.16 23.33
N GLU A 34 5.91 -2.68 22.44
CA GLU A 34 5.11 -3.88 22.70
C GLU A 34 6.00 -5.09 23.04
N HIS A 35 7.04 -5.34 22.22
CA HIS A 35 7.93 -6.47 22.38
C HIS A 35 8.70 -6.41 23.71
N LYS A 36 9.21 -5.24 24.11
CA LYS A 36 9.87 -5.04 25.41
C LYS A 36 8.91 -5.29 26.57
N THR A 37 7.68 -4.81 26.46
CA THR A 37 6.64 -4.99 27.49
C THR A 37 6.30 -6.47 27.68
N LEU A 38 6.04 -7.19 26.58
CA LEU A 38 5.74 -8.62 26.60
C LEU A 38 6.93 -9.45 27.11
N THR A 39 8.16 -9.12 26.69
CA THR A 39 9.36 -9.78 27.20
C THR A 39 9.49 -9.58 28.71
N SER A 40 9.21 -8.37 29.20
CA SER A 40 9.23 -8.08 30.65
C SER A 40 8.17 -8.91 31.39
N LEU A 41 6.95 -9.01 30.84
CA LEU A 41 5.88 -9.84 31.39
C LEU A 41 6.28 -11.32 31.48
N SER A 42 6.98 -11.85 30.46
CA SER A 42 7.42 -13.25 30.44
C SER A 42 8.37 -13.64 31.60
N PHE A 43 8.99 -12.64 32.25
CA PHE A 43 9.84 -12.84 33.43
C PHE A 43 9.11 -12.72 34.77
N VAL A 44 7.86 -12.24 34.79
CA VAL A 44 7.11 -11.99 36.03
C VAL A 44 6.70 -13.29 36.73
N SER A 45 6.20 -14.28 35.98
CA SER A 45 5.80 -15.57 36.54
C SER A 45 5.76 -16.67 35.47
N ARG A 46 5.67 -17.93 35.88
CA ARG A 46 5.49 -19.06 34.96
C ARG A 46 4.21 -18.92 34.11
N ILE A 47 3.09 -18.52 34.73
CA ILE A 47 1.82 -18.30 34.02
C ILE A 47 1.99 -17.23 32.93
N TRP A 48 2.66 -16.12 33.26
CA TRP A 48 2.92 -15.08 32.27
C TRP A 48 3.82 -15.58 31.14
N ARG A 49 4.87 -16.34 31.45
CA ARG A 49 5.75 -16.94 30.44
C ARG A 49 4.95 -17.81 29.47
N ASP A 50 4.19 -18.78 29.98
CA ASP A 50 3.47 -19.76 29.15
C ASP A 50 2.44 -19.07 28.23
N VAL A 51 1.79 -18.01 28.72
CA VAL A 51 0.80 -17.24 27.97
C VAL A 51 1.43 -16.26 26.98
N VAL A 52 2.51 -15.59 27.36
CA VAL A 52 3.12 -14.51 26.57
C VAL A 52 4.05 -15.05 25.51
N THR A 53 4.70 -16.20 25.73
CA THR A 53 5.63 -16.77 24.73
C THR A 53 4.97 -16.96 23.36
N PRO A 54 3.79 -17.60 23.21
CA PRO A 54 3.11 -17.68 21.90
C PRO A 54 2.85 -16.31 21.26
N ILE A 55 2.48 -15.31 22.07
CA ILE A 55 2.17 -13.95 21.60
C ILE A 55 3.43 -13.18 21.22
N LEU A 56 4.54 -13.38 21.93
CA LEU A 56 5.85 -12.81 21.59
C LEU A 56 6.34 -13.30 20.24
N TRP A 57 6.19 -14.61 19.98
CA TRP A 57 6.62 -15.24 18.73
C TRP A 57 5.63 -15.05 17.57
N SER A 58 4.44 -14.49 17.84
CA SER A 58 3.42 -14.28 16.79
C SER A 58 3.79 -13.23 15.75
N GLN A 59 4.68 -12.29 16.09
CA GLN A 59 5.14 -11.24 15.19
C GLN A 59 6.67 -11.15 15.22
N LEU A 60 7.30 -11.47 14.10
CA LEU A 60 8.73 -11.31 13.91
C LEU A 60 9.00 -10.08 13.03
N ASN A 61 9.87 -9.18 13.50
CA ASN A 61 10.18 -7.94 12.80
C ASN A 61 11.69 -7.73 12.75
N PHE A 62 12.23 -7.67 11.54
CA PHE A 62 13.65 -7.48 11.26
C PHE A 62 13.82 -6.23 10.40
N VAL A 63 14.39 -5.16 10.96
CA VAL A 63 14.49 -3.84 10.30
C VAL A 63 15.91 -3.32 10.41
N THR A 64 16.52 -2.95 9.28
CA THR A 64 17.73 -2.13 9.26
C THR A 64 17.36 -0.67 9.51
N VAL A 65 17.68 -0.14 10.69
CA VAL A 65 17.35 1.25 11.08
C VAL A 65 18.46 2.22 10.70
N LYS A 66 19.73 1.76 10.73
CA LYS A 66 20.90 2.57 10.37
C LYS A 66 21.77 1.88 9.32
N TYR A 67 22.58 2.70 8.65
CA TYR A 67 23.64 2.25 7.77
C TYR A 67 24.58 1.31 8.53
N GLY A 68 24.81 0.09 8.01
CA GLY A 68 25.70 -0.90 8.61
C GLY A 68 25.04 -1.94 9.53
N ASP A 69 23.73 -1.83 9.82
CA ASP A 69 23.01 -2.79 10.70
C ASP A 69 22.73 -4.16 10.06
N ILE A 70 23.18 -4.41 8.83
CA ILE A 70 22.84 -5.63 8.08
C ILE A 70 23.34 -6.88 8.79
N GLU A 71 24.56 -6.85 9.33
CA GLU A 71 25.17 -8.00 10.04
C GLU A 71 24.38 -8.32 11.32
N ALA A 72 24.01 -7.29 12.09
CA ALA A 72 23.18 -7.44 13.29
C ALA A 72 21.79 -8.00 12.96
N VAL A 73 21.14 -7.52 11.89
CA VAL A 73 19.85 -8.07 11.42
C VAL A 73 20.02 -9.51 10.92
N SER A 74 21.11 -9.80 10.20
CA SER A 74 21.44 -11.15 9.74
C SER A 74 21.56 -12.11 10.92
N ASP A 75 22.22 -11.71 12.00
CA ASP A 75 22.39 -12.52 13.20
C ASP A 75 21.07 -12.71 13.95
N GLN A 76 20.23 -11.67 14.03
CA GLN A 76 18.87 -11.80 14.58
C GLN A 76 18.04 -12.83 13.79
N ILE A 77 18.08 -12.78 12.45
CA ILE A 77 17.40 -13.74 11.58
C ILE A 77 17.96 -15.15 11.81
N PHE A 78 19.28 -15.29 11.93
CA PHE A 78 19.92 -16.58 12.21
C PHE A 78 19.46 -17.15 13.56
N HIS A 79 19.50 -16.35 14.63
CA HIS A 79 19.07 -16.76 15.96
C HIS A 79 17.59 -17.12 16.00
N ALA A 80 16.72 -16.31 15.39
CA ALA A 80 15.30 -16.61 15.29
C ALA A 80 15.07 -17.92 14.53
N SER A 81 15.70 -18.10 13.38
CA SER A 81 15.61 -19.33 12.60
C SER A 81 16.09 -20.55 13.38
N HIS A 82 17.17 -20.41 14.16
CA HIS A 82 17.67 -21.48 15.02
C HIS A 82 16.66 -21.84 16.10
N ILE A 83 16.11 -20.83 16.81
CA ILE A 83 15.09 -21.06 17.84
C ILE A 83 13.85 -21.72 17.23
N LEU A 84 13.34 -21.24 16.10
CA LEU A 84 12.17 -21.83 15.43
C LEU A 84 12.41 -23.28 14.98
N ALA A 85 13.61 -23.60 14.51
CA ALA A 85 13.96 -24.95 14.07
C ALA A 85 14.17 -25.95 15.23
N TYR A 86 14.75 -25.48 16.34
CA TYR A 86 15.24 -26.36 17.42
C TYR A 86 14.44 -26.25 18.73
N SER A 87 13.44 -25.37 18.83
CA SER A 87 12.53 -25.34 19.97
C SER A 87 11.65 -26.58 19.98
N ARG A 88 12.12 -27.63 20.65
CA ARG A 88 11.35 -28.81 21.01
C ARG A 88 11.30 -28.96 22.53
N PRO A 89 10.12 -28.89 23.13
CA PRO A 89 9.76 -29.78 24.22
C PRO A 89 8.99 -30.97 23.66
N LYS A 90 9.11 -32.14 24.30
CA LYS A 90 8.47 -33.40 23.91
C LYS A 90 6.92 -33.38 23.96
N SER A 91 6.29 -32.23 24.24
CA SER A 91 4.85 -32.10 24.51
C SER A 91 4.24 -30.72 24.18
N GLU A 92 4.98 -29.78 23.60
CA GLU A 92 4.46 -28.42 23.31
C GLU A 92 4.44 -28.11 21.81
N PRO A 93 3.53 -27.24 21.33
CA PRO A 93 3.50 -26.81 19.93
C PRO A 93 4.83 -26.15 19.55
N LYS A 94 5.32 -26.41 18.33
CA LYS A 94 6.54 -25.78 17.82
C LYS A 94 6.33 -24.27 17.74
N LEU A 95 7.30 -23.48 18.18
CA LEU A 95 7.19 -22.01 18.14
C LEU A 95 6.87 -21.46 16.73
N SER A 96 7.31 -22.17 15.69
CA SER A 96 7.01 -21.85 14.29
C SER A 96 5.51 -21.76 13.99
N THR A 97 4.66 -22.52 14.67
CA THR A 97 3.20 -22.51 14.43
C THR A 97 2.52 -21.27 15.03
N TYR A 98 3.22 -20.53 15.88
CA TYR A 98 2.71 -19.28 16.44
C TYR A 98 2.99 -18.09 15.54
N VAL A 99 3.95 -18.18 14.62
CA VAL A 99 4.36 -17.04 13.77
C VAL A 99 3.25 -16.73 12.76
N GLU A 100 2.52 -15.65 13.02
CA GLU A 100 1.42 -15.18 12.17
C GLU A 100 1.84 -14.00 11.28
N CYS A 101 2.83 -13.22 11.72
CA CYS A 101 3.32 -12.06 11.00
C CYS A 101 4.85 -12.08 10.90
N LEU A 102 5.35 -11.85 9.69
CA LEU A 102 6.77 -11.71 9.41
C LEU A 102 7.03 -10.44 8.61
N THR A 103 7.84 -9.55 9.17
CA THR A 103 8.33 -8.34 8.53
C THR A 103 9.85 -8.42 8.38
N ILE A 104 10.33 -8.25 7.15
CA ILE A 104 11.75 -8.17 6.81
C ILE A 104 11.97 -6.89 6.00
N TYR A 105 12.61 -5.91 6.62
CA TYR A 105 12.99 -4.63 6.00
C TYR A 105 14.51 -4.50 6.00
N ILE A 106 15.14 -4.69 4.85
CA ILE A 106 16.59 -4.64 4.71
C ILE A 106 16.93 -3.72 3.54
N LYS A 107 17.19 -2.45 3.85
CA LYS A 107 17.61 -1.42 2.89
C LYS A 107 19.11 -1.17 3.05
N ASN A 108 19.86 -1.35 1.96
CA ASN A 108 21.29 -1.08 1.88
C ASN A 108 21.48 0.04 0.83
N PRO A 109 21.71 1.27 1.26
CA PRO A 109 21.91 2.42 0.38
C PRO A 109 23.23 2.36 -0.42
N SER A 110 24.09 1.37 -0.15
CA SER A 110 25.34 1.18 -0.89
C SER A 110 25.04 0.58 -2.26
N THR A 111 25.07 1.40 -3.33
CA THR A 111 24.93 0.99 -4.75
C THR A 111 26.00 -0.02 -5.22
N ARG A 112 26.98 -0.36 -4.37
CA ARG A 112 28.04 -1.33 -4.61
C ARG A 112 27.92 -2.61 -3.79
N ALA A 113 26.78 -2.85 -3.14
CA ALA A 113 26.62 -4.00 -2.26
C ALA A 113 26.81 -5.31 -3.04
N VAL A 114 27.93 -5.98 -2.76
CA VAL A 114 28.15 -7.39 -3.09
C VAL A 114 26.93 -8.18 -2.60
N GLN A 115 26.42 -9.09 -3.43
CA GLN A 115 25.38 -10.03 -2.99
C GLN A 115 25.86 -10.74 -1.73
N ASP A 116 25.23 -10.44 -0.61
CA ASP A 116 25.46 -11.16 0.64
C ASP A 116 24.61 -12.44 0.57
N THR A 117 25.23 -13.49 0.03
CA THR A 117 24.58 -14.79 -0.11
C THR A 117 24.20 -15.40 1.24
N GLU A 118 24.88 -15.02 2.32
CA GLU A 118 24.65 -15.60 3.63
C GLU A 118 23.33 -15.10 4.23
N ILE A 119 23.10 -13.79 4.21
CA ILE A 119 21.83 -13.23 4.70
C ILE A 119 20.64 -13.71 3.86
N ASP A 120 20.82 -13.87 2.54
CA ASP A 120 19.77 -14.43 1.67
C ASP A 120 19.42 -15.87 2.08
N LEU A 121 20.42 -16.73 2.33
CA LEU A 121 20.20 -18.09 2.84
C LEU A 121 19.50 -18.11 4.20
N ARG A 122 19.86 -17.18 5.10
CA ARG A 122 19.23 -17.03 6.41
C ARG A 122 17.76 -16.62 6.28
N ILE A 123 17.43 -15.69 5.37
CA ILE A 123 16.05 -15.28 5.07
C ILE A 123 15.25 -16.45 4.47
N MET A 124 15.79 -17.15 3.47
CA MET A 124 15.13 -18.30 2.85
C MET A 124 14.83 -19.41 3.86
N LYS A 125 15.76 -19.66 4.79
CA LYS A 125 15.55 -20.60 5.90
C LYS A 125 14.41 -20.15 6.81
N LEU A 126 14.39 -18.87 7.20
CA LEU A 126 13.32 -18.32 8.04
C LEU A 126 11.95 -18.44 7.38
N LEU A 127 11.84 -18.08 6.10
CA LEU A 127 10.60 -18.17 5.32
C LEU A 127 10.09 -19.61 5.24
N SER A 128 10.99 -20.59 5.09
CA SER A 128 10.64 -22.02 5.09
C SER A 128 10.13 -22.53 6.44
N LEU A 129 10.48 -21.85 7.54
CA LEU A 129 10.06 -22.25 8.90
C LEU A 129 8.72 -21.66 9.31
N THR A 130 8.18 -20.70 8.57
CA THR A 130 7.02 -19.88 8.97
C THR A 130 5.78 -20.23 8.14
N SER A 131 5.35 -21.50 8.18
CA SER A 131 4.28 -22.00 7.31
C SER A 131 2.87 -21.46 7.62
N ASP A 132 2.63 -20.98 8.84
CA ASP A 132 1.31 -20.54 9.32
C ASP A 132 1.07 -19.01 9.19
N LEU A 133 1.88 -18.33 8.38
CA LEU A 133 1.80 -16.88 8.19
C LEU A 133 0.42 -16.44 7.70
N ARG A 134 -0.04 -15.33 8.28
CA ARG A 134 -1.20 -14.54 7.85
C ARG A 134 -0.77 -13.23 7.19
N TYR A 135 0.37 -12.69 7.61
CA TYR A 135 0.90 -11.41 7.15
C TYR A 135 2.38 -11.57 6.77
N LEU A 136 2.73 -11.18 5.55
CA LEU A 136 4.11 -11.17 5.06
C LEU A 136 4.45 -9.79 4.51
N ARG A 137 5.44 -9.12 5.10
CA ARG A 137 6.01 -7.87 4.60
C ARG A 137 7.49 -8.06 4.31
N ILE A 138 7.89 -7.85 3.06
CA ILE A 138 9.27 -7.99 2.60
C ILE A 138 9.63 -6.74 1.81
N MET A 139 10.62 -6.00 2.30
CA MET A 139 11.21 -4.86 1.61
C MET A 139 12.72 -5.10 1.55
N LEU A 140 13.22 -5.42 0.37
CA LEU A 140 14.60 -5.85 0.16
C LEU A 140 15.26 -5.06 -0.95
N ASN A 141 16.59 -4.91 -0.84
CA ASN A 141 17.39 -4.39 -1.92
C ASN A 141 17.28 -5.24 -3.19
N PRO A 142 17.48 -4.62 -4.36
CA PRO A 142 17.13 -5.24 -5.62
C PRO A 142 18.15 -6.31 -6.09
N SER A 143 19.29 -6.44 -5.40
CA SER A 143 20.29 -7.48 -5.65
C SER A 143 19.92 -8.87 -5.08
N ARG A 144 18.83 -9.00 -4.31
CA ARG A 144 18.45 -10.22 -3.56
C ARG A 144 17.47 -11.15 -4.28
N VAL A 145 17.74 -11.37 -5.56
CA VAL A 145 17.04 -12.31 -6.45
C VAL A 145 16.76 -13.71 -5.86
N PRO A 146 17.69 -14.34 -5.11
CA PRO A 146 17.47 -15.69 -4.61
C PRO A 146 16.26 -15.79 -3.66
N VAL A 147 15.99 -14.75 -2.88
CA VAL A 147 14.85 -14.72 -1.94
C VAL A 147 13.52 -14.73 -2.70
N LEU A 148 13.41 -13.92 -3.76
CA LEU A 148 12.23 -13.90 -4.65
C LEU A 148 11.97 -15.26 -5.29
N THR A 149 13.04 -15.89 -5.78
CA THR A 149 12.95 -17.22 -6.38
C THR A 149 12.53 -18.26 -5.34
N HIS A 150 13.01 -18.15 -4.11
CA HIS A 150 12.59 -19.06 -3.04
C HIS A 150 11.13 -18.88 -2.64
N LEU A 151 10.62 -17.64 -2.62
CA LEU A 151 9.21 -17.34 -2.34
C LEU A 151 8.28 -18.09 -3.31
N SER A 152 8.64 -18.24 -4.58
CA SER A 152 7.75 -18.90 -5.56
C SER A 152 7.40 -20.35 -5.19
N TYR A 153 8.27 -21.04 -4.45
CA TYR A 153 8.03 -22.42 -3.99
C TYR A 153 7.23 -22.51 -2.68
N LEU A 154 7.02 -21.40 -2.00
CA LEU A 154 6.42 -21.37 -0.67
C LEU A 154 4.89 -21.27 -0.75
N LYS A 155 4.24 -22.08 0.09
CA LYS A 155 2.78 -22.10 0.26
C LYS A 155 2.46 -21.79 1.71
N TYR A 156 1.64 -20.76 1.89
CA TYR A 156 1.19 -20.28 3.17
C TYR A 156 -0.35 -20.35 3.19
N PRO A 157 -0.94 -21.47 3.64
CA PRO A 157 -2.39 -21.70 3.54
C PRO A 157 -3.27 -20.67 4.26
N ARG A 158 -2.67 -19.90 5.17
CA ARG A 158 -3.33 -18.89 5.99
C ARG A 158 -2.99 -17.45 5.59
N LEU A 159 -2.20 -17.26 4.53
CA LEU A 159 -1.73 -15.94 4.14
C LEU A 159 -2.90 -15.10 3.62
N LYS A 160 -3.05 -13.92 4.21
CA LYS A 160 -4.12 -12.96 3.95
C LYS A 160 -3.60 -11.63 3.44
N VAL A 161 -2.42 -11.20 3.89
CA VAL A 161 -1.85 -9.92 3.51
C VAL A 161 -0.41 -10.10 3.06
N VAL A 162 -0.09 -9.47 1.94
CA VAL A 162 1.25 -9.44 1.36
C VAL A 162 1.63 -8.01 1.04
N ASP A 163 2.79 -7.58 1.54
CA ASP A 163 3.39 -6.28 1.23
C ASP A 163 4.82 -6.51 0.76
N ILE A 164 5.05 -6.33 -0.53
CA ILE A 164 6.30 -6.66 -1.19
C ILE A 164 6.82 -5.42 -1.91
N ASP A 165 8.04 -5.02 -1.53
CA ASP A 165 8.77 -3.91 -2.15
C ASP A 165 10.14 -4.40 -2.61
N PHE A 166 10.34 -4.37 -3.93
CA PHE A 166 11.59 -4.69 -4.59
C PHE A 166 11.98 -3.56 -5.54
N ASP A 167 13.05 -2.86 -5.18
CA ASP A 167 13.61 -1.72 -5.88
C ASP A 167 14.14 -2.07 -7.32
N GLU A 168 14.49 -1.07 -8.12
CA GLU A 168 14.59 -0.99 -9.59
C GLU A 168 15.46 -2.02 -10.36
N SER A 169 16.32 -2.81 -9.70
CA SER A 169 17.36 -3.60 -10.39
C SER A 169 17.05 -5.07 -10.63
N SER A 170 15.86 -5.56 -10.23
CA SER A 170 15.48 -6.96 -10.46
C SER A 170 15.46 -7.33 -11.96
N ARG A 171 15.99 -8.52 -12.28
CA ARG A 171 16.02 -9.07 -13.63
C ARG A 171 14.65 -9.65 -13.98
N ARG A 172 14.36 -9.81 -15.26
CA ARG A 172 13.07 -10.34 -15.79
C ARG A 172 12.66 -11.69 -15.18
N ASN A 173 13.62 -12.54 -14.78
CA ASN A 173 13.32 -13.87 -14.24
C ASN A 173 12.73 -13.79 -12.81
N ASP A 174 13.16 -12.81 -12.01
CA ASP A 174 12.78 -12.66 -10.60
C ASP A 174 11.30 -12.27 -10.45
N GLN A 175 10.79 -11.64 -11.50
CA GLN A 175 9.44 -11.16 -11.66
C GLN A 175 8.43 -12.28 -11.95
N LEU A 176 8.85 -13.36 -12.64
CA LEU A 176 8.04 -14.56 -12.81
C LEU A 176 7.85 -15.28 -11.47
N SER A 177 8.90 -15.35 -10.65
CA SER A 177 8.85 -15.96 -9.32
C SER A 177 7.82 -15.29 -8.40
N LEU A 178 7.69 -13.96 -8.46
CA LEU A 178 6.67 -13.23 -7.71
C LEU A 178 5.26 -13.59 -8.18
N GLY A 179 5.04 -13.69 -9.50
CA GLY A 179 3.78 -14.14 -10.06
C GLY A 179 3.40 -15.55 -9.61
N GLU A 180 4.34 -16.49 -9.66
CA GLU A 180 4.17 -17.87 -9.18
C GLU A 180 3.87 -17.92 -7.68
N PHE A 181 4.51 -17.08 -6.87
CA PHE A 181 4.21 -16.95 -5.45
C PHE A 181 2.74 -16.56 -5.22
N LEU A 182 2.23 -15.57 -5.96
CA LEU A 182 0.82 -15.16 -5.85
C LEU A 182 -0.13 -16.29 -6.27
N VAL A 183 0.16 -16.99 -7.37
CA VAL A 183 -0.62 -18.17 -7.81
C VAL A 183 -0.66 -19.26 -6.74
N ASN A 184 0.46 -19.48 -6.03
CA ASN A 184 0.55 -20.49 -4.98
C ASN A 184 -0.17 -20.11 -3.67
N ASN A 185 -0.63 -18.87 -3.53
CA ASN A 185 -1.25 -18.35 -2.31
C ASN A 185 -2.60 -17.65 -2.60
N PRO A 186 -3.62 -18.37 -3.11
CA PRO A 186 -4.88 -17.78 -3.57
C PRO A 186 -5.81 -17.27 -2.45
N SER A 187 -5.43 -17.44 -1.18
CA SER A 187 -6.21 -17.00 -0.02
C SER A 187 -6.00 -15.54 0.36
N ILE A 188 -5.06 -14.86 -0.31
CA ILE A 188 -4.69 -13.47 -0.06
C ILE A 188 -5.88 -12.54 -0.34
N GLU A 189 -6.07 -11.58 0.56
CA GLU A 189 -7.16 -10.59 0.55
C GLU A 189 -6.63 -9.15 0.36
N ASP A 190 -5.38 -8.88 0.74
CA ASP A 190 -4.76 -7.55 0.64
C ASP A 190 -3.34 -7.69 0.09
N VAL A 191 -3.04 -6.91 -0.95
CA VAL A 191 -1.76 -6.95 -1.67
C VAL A 191 -1.22 -5.55 -1.87
N ARG A 192 0.03 -5.34 -1.48
CA ARG A 192 0.86 -4.21 -1.88
C ARG A 192 2.09 -4.68 -2.65
N LEU A 193 2.27 -4.18 -3.88
CA LEU A 193 3.38 -4.52 -4.77
C LEU A 193 4.08 -3.26 -5.29
N VAL A 194 5.26 -2.98 -4.76
CA VAL A 194 6.15 -1.94 -5.29
C VAL A 194 7.22 -2.60 -6.13
N VAL A 195 6.99 -2.65 -7.44
CA VAL A 195 7.92 -3.27 -8.41
C VAL A 195 7.94 -2.40 -9.67
N GLU A 196 9.11 -1.83 -9.97
CA GLU A 196 9.21 -0.77 -10.97
C GLU A 196 9.20 -1.24 -12.43
N ARG A 197 9.65 -2.46 -12.71
CA ARG A 197 9.77 -2.97 -14.08
C ARG A 197 8.50 -3.71 -14.54
N PRO A 198 8.11 -3.54 -15.82
CA PRO A 198 6.89 -4.15 -16.36
C PRO A 198 7.03 -5.68 -16.45
N ILE A 199 6.37 -6.39 -15.54
CA ILE A 199 6.13 -7.84 -15.65
C ILE A 199 5.00 -8.04 -16.66
N GLN A 200 5.01 -9.13 -17.42
CA GLN A 200 3.86 -9.54 -18.23
C GLN A 200 2.75 -10.12 -17.35
N TRP A 201 2.30 -9.37 -16.36
CA TRP A 201 1.26 -9.73 -15.38
C TRP A 201 0.01 -10.31 -16.03
N ARG A 202 -0.36 -9.78 -17.21
CA ARG A 202 -1.52 -10.23 -17.97
C ARG A 202 -1.46 -11.70 -18.37
N SER A 203 -0.27 -12.26 -18.57
CA SER A 203 -0.12 -13.70 -18.85
C SER A 203 -0.52 -14.58 -17.67
N LEU A 204 -0.52 -14.04 -16.46
CA LEU A 204 -0.92 -14.76 -15.25
C LEU A 204 -2.43 -14.69 -14.98
N ARG A 205 -3.14 -13.82 -15.72
CA ARG A 205 -4.58 -13.58 -15.55
C ARG A 205 -5.42 -14.84 -15.68
N GLU A 206 -5.03 -15.73 -16.60
CA GLU A 206 -5.74 -16.99 -16.87
C GLU A 206 -5.77 -17.92 -15.64
N TYR A 207 -4.78 -17.81 -14.74
CA TYR A 207 -4.72 -18.60 -13.52
C TYR A 207 -5.56 -18.00 -12.38
N ASN A 208 -6.09 -16.78 -12.55
CA ASN A 208 -6.83 -16.03 -11.54
C ASN A 208 -6.16 -16.12 -10.14
N PRO A 209 -4.92 -15.63 -10.00
CA PRO A 209 -4.06 -15.93 -8.85
C PRO A 209 -4.64 -15.48 -7.51
N LEU A 210 -5.45 -14.42 -7.50
CA LEU A 210 -5.93 -13.76 -6.29
C LEU A 210 -7.47 -13.63 -6.28
N PRO A 211 -8.22 -14.74 -6.18
CA PRO A 211 -9.68 -14.72 -6.32
C PRO A 211 -10.41 -14.03 -5.16
N LYS A 212 -9.78 -13.90 -3.99
CA LYS A 212 -10.36 -13.32 -2.75
C LYS A 212 -9.84 -11.91 -2.44
N MET A 213 -9.17 -11.29 -3.41
CA MET A 213 -8.53 -10.00 -3.19
C MET A 213 -9.58 -8.90 -3.03
N LYS A 214 -9.44 -8.10 -1.97
CA LYS A 214 -10.32 -6.99 -1.60
C LYS A 214 -9.65 -5.63 -1.75
N ARG A 215 -8.34 -5.57 -1.49
CA ARG A 215 -7.53 -4.35 -1.61
C ARG A 215 -6.28 -4.64 -2.42
N PHE A 216 -5.94 -3.71 -3.31
CA PHE A 216 -4.74 -3.75 -4.11
C PHE A 216 -4.02 -2.40 -4.05
N ILE A 217 -2.71 -2.44 -3.80
CA ILE A 217 -1.81 -1.29 -3.85
C ILE A 217 -0.66 -1.65 -4.80
N GLY A 218 -0.43 -0.85 -5.84
CA GLY A 218 0.58 -1.15 -6.87
C GLY A 218 0.34 -0.33 -8.12
N ASN A 219 0.82 -0.74 -9.29
CA ASN A 219 0.52 -0.03 -10.56
C ASN A 219 -0.55 -0.75 -11.41
N PHE A 220 -1.16 -0.06 -12.38
CA PHE A 220 -2.18 -0.67 -13.26
C PHE A 220 -1.65 -1.86 -14.08
N SER A 221 -0.37 -1.84 -14.48
CA SER A 221 0.24 -2.99 -15.16
C SER A 221 0.22 -4.23 -14.26
N GLN A 222 0.48 -4.09 -12.96
CA GLN A 222 0.37 -5.15 -11.96
C GLN A 222 -1.09 -5.55 -11.73
N LEU A 223 -2.01 -4.60 -11.58
CA LEU A 223 -3.45 -4.87 -11.45
C LEU A 223 -3.96 -5.73 -12.63
N GLY A 224 -3.34 -5.61 -13.80
CA GLY A 224 -3.58 -6.46 -14.97
C GLY A 224 -3.38 -7.96 -14.77
N LEU A 225 -2.78 -8.41 -13.66
CA LEU A 225 -2.73 -9.82 -13.24
C LEU A 225 -4.10 -10.39 -12.90
N LEU A 226 -5.05 -9.54 -12.55
CA LEU A 226 -6.38 -9.93 -12.15
C LEU A 226 -7.28 -10.13 -13.36
N ALA A 227 -8.20 -11.08 -13.24
CA ALA A 227 -9.41 -11.11 -14.04
C ALA A 227 -10.40 -10.05 -13.49
N SER A 228 -11.70 -10.31 -13.52
CA SER A 228 -12.70 -9.35 -13.01
C SER A 228 -12.70 -9.14 -11.49
N ALA A 229 -11.94 -9.96 -10.73
CA ALA A 229 -11.74 -9.90 -9.27
C ALA A 229 -12.99 -9.44 -8.49
N PRO A 230 -14.02 -10.29 -8.34
CA PRO A 230 -15.33 -9.87 -7.83
C PRO A 230 -15.31 -9.40 -6.37
N GLU A 231 -14.31 -9.78 -5.57
CA GLU A 231 -14.20 -9.31 -4.19
C GLU A 231 -13.44 -7.98 -4.06
N LEU A 232 -12.85 -7.47 -5.15
CA LEU A 232 -12.02 -6.26 -5.13
C LEU A 232 -12.87 -5.01 -4.92
N THR A 233 -12.60 -4.27 -3.84
CA THR A 233 -13.34 -3.07 -3.45
C THR A 233 -12.48 -1.81 -3.44
N SER A 234 -11.16 -1.93 -3.25
CA SER A 234 -10.24 -0.79 -3.15
C SER A 234 -8.99 -1.00 -4.02
N VAL A 235 -8.65 0.03 -4.79
CA VAL A 235 -7.46 0.08 -5.65
C VAL A 235 -6.69 1.37 -5.36
N GLU A 236 -5.42 1.22 -5.03
CA GLU A 236 -4.46 2.30 -4.84
C GLU A 236 -3.35 2.14 -5.88
N CYS A 237 -3.32 3.05 -6.84
CA CYS A 237 -2.36 3.02 -7.93
C CYS A 237 -1.13 3.87 -7.61
N GLU A 238 -0.04 3.25 -7.20
CA GLU A 238 1.29 3.85 -7.17
C GLU A 238 1.88 3.86 -8.58
N VAL A 239 2.20 5.03 -9.10
CA VAL A 239 2.69 5.15 -10.47
C VAL A 239 4.21 5.32 -10.49
N THR A 240 4.90 4.38 -11.12
CA THR A 240 6.37 4.29 -11.13
C THR A 240 7.04 5.18 -12.17
N ARG A 241 6.32 5.62 -13.22
CA ARG A 241 6.88 6.52 -14.25
C ARG A 241 6.48 7.96 -13.97
N ARG A 242 7.47 8.79 -13.64
CA ARG A 242 7.36 10.23 -13.38
C ARG A 242 6.88 11.09 -14.58
N THR A 243 6.56 10.47 -15.71
CA THR A 243 6.23 11.16 -16.97
C THR A 243 4.97 10.62 -17.64
N LEU A 244 4.11 9.85 -16.94
CA LEU A 244 2.89 9.36 -17.57
C LEU A 244 1.97 10.53 -17.89
N VAL A 245 1.69 10.65 -19.17
CA VAL A 245 0.79 11.62 -19.79
C VAL A 245 -0.64 11.08 -19.63
N ARG A 246 -1.65 11.94 -19.67
CA ARG A 246 -3.08 11.55 -19.62
C ARG A 246 -3.42 10.34 -20.52
N LEU A 247 -2.86 10.29 -21.73
CA LEU A 247 -3.10 9.20 -22.68
C LEU A 247 -2.53 7.85 -22.22
N ASP A 248 -1.38 7.85 -21.54
CA ASP A 248 -0.79 6.62 -21.05
C ASP A 248 -1.62 6.02 -19.92
N PHE A 249 -2.17 6.86 -19.05
CA PHE A 249 -3.09 6.43 -18.00
C PHE A 249 -4.33 5.73 -18.59
N ILE A 250 -4.96 6.35 -19.59
CA ILE A 250 -6.12 5.78 -20.29
C ILE A 250 -5.73 4.46 -20.97
N ASN A 251 -4.56 4.41 -21.60
CA ASN A 251 -4.05 3.20 -22.23
C ASN A 251 -3.84 2.08 -21.19
N GLU A 252 -3.24 2.35 -20.03
CA GLU A 252 -3.07 1.34 -18.98
C GLU A 252 -4.41 0.80 -18.46
N LEU A 253 -5.40 1.67 -18.23
CA LEU A 253 -6.76 1.25 -17.86
C LEU A 253 -7.39 0.36 -18.94
N SER A 254 -7.23 0.69 -20.22
CA SER A 254 -7.81 -0.08 -21.33
C SER A 254 -7.30 -1.52 -21.41
N LEU A 255 -6.15 -1.80 -20.80
CA LEU A 255 -5.49 -3.10 -20.85
C LEU A 255 -5.83 -4.02 -19.66
N LEU A 256 -6.62 -3.51 -18.72
CA LEU A 256 -7.15 -4.27 -17.60
C LEU A 256 -8.25 -5.26 -18.04
N ALA A 257 -8.64 -6.17 -17.13
CA ALA A 257 -9.75 -7.09 -17.34
C ALA A 257 -11.10 -6.41 -17.05
N ASN A 258 -11.36 -5.27 -17.71
CA ASN A 258 -12.51 -4.42 -17.42
C ASN A 258 -13.85 -5.13 -17.68
N PRO A 259 -14.89 -4.81 -16.89
CA PRO A 259 -14.88 -3.93 -15.73
C PRO A 259 -14.53 -4.67 -14.42
N PHE A 260 -14.07 -3.91 -13.42
CA PHE A 260 -14.05 -4.31 -12.00
C PHE A 260 -15.31 -3.77 -11.30
N PRO A 261 -16.37 -4.58 -11.20
CA PRO A 261 -17.72 -4.07 -10.92
C PRO A 261 -17.95 -3.63 -9.47
N ASN A 262 -17.08 -4.03 -8.53
CA ASN A 262 -17.27 -3.81 -7.10
C ASN A 262 -16.25 -2.85 -6.48
N VAL A 263 -15.35 -2.28 -7.30
CA VAL A 263 -14.39 -1.26 -6.83
C VAL A 263 -15.15 0.02 -6.52
N THR A 264 -15.14 0.40 -5.24
CA THR A 264 -15.77 1.61 -4.73
C THR A 264 -14.75 2.69 -4.40
N HIS A 265 -13.48 2.35 -4.23
CA HIS A 265 -12.41 3.29 -3.91
C HIS A 265 -11.25 3.17 -4.91
N LEU A 266 -10.87 4.30 -5.51
CA LEU A 266 -9.71 4.42 -6.38
C LEU A 266 -8.85 5.60 -5.90
N CYS A 267 -7.61 5.33 -5.53
CA CYS A 267 -6.60 6.37 -5.29
C CYS A 267 -5.50 6.25 -6.35
N VAL A 268 -5.04 7.37 -6.90
CA VAL A 268 -3.96 7.41 -7.89
C VAL A 268 -2.84 8.33 -7.40
N TYR A 269 -1.70 7.75 -7.04
CA TYR A 269 -0.56 8.51 -6.53
C TYR A 269 0.35 9.01 -7.65
N SER A 270 0.98 10.16 -7.40
CA SER A 270 2.19 10.63 -8.10
C SER A 270 2.07 10.99 -9.57
N LEU A 271 0.86 11.21 -10.10
CA LEU A 271 0.67 11.72 -11.46
C LEU A 271 -0.17 13.00 -11.53
N PRO A 272 0.20 13.95 -12.41
CA PRO A 272 -0.62 15.11 -12.70
C PRO A 272 -1.75 14.78 -13.68
N ILE A 273 -2.57 13.74 -13.44
CA ILE A 273 -3.64 13.35 -14.37
C ILE A 273 -4.82 14.32 -14.21
N PRO A 274 -5.17 15.11 -15.25
CA PRO A 274 -6.32 15.98 -15.17
C PRO A 274 -7.63 15.18 -15.24
N LEU A 275 -8.62 15.63 -14.47
CA LEU A 275 -10.00 15.20 -14.67
C LEU A 275 -10.53 15.83 -15.97
N TYR A 276 -10.83 14.99 -16.95
CA TYR A 276 -11.33 15.37 -18.27
C TYR A 276 -12.25 14.29 -18.83
N VAL A 277 -12.96 14.57 -19.93
CA VAL A 277 -14.01 13.70 -20.52
C VAL A 277 -13.56 12.25 -20.73
N ASP A 278 -12.42 12.03 -21.39
CA ASP A 278 -11.87 10.70 -21.65
C ASP A 278 -11.29 10.02 -20.41
N THR A 279 -10.66 10.78 -19.50
CA THR A 279 -10.21 10.26 -18.19
C THR A 279 -11.41 9.73 -17.40
N VAL A 280 -12.50 10.51 -17.33
CA VAL A 280 -13.75 10.14 -16.66
C VAL A 280 -14.37 8.91 -17.33
N GLY A 281 -14.43 8.89 -18.67
CA GLY A 281 -14.94 7.75 -19.42
C GLY A 281 -14.14 6.46 -19.17
N ALA A 282 -12.81 6.55 -19.19
CA ALA A 282 -11.92 5.40 -18.96
C ALA A 282 -12.03 4.86 -17.52
N ILE A 283 -12.08 5.74 -16.52
CA ILE A 283 -12.30 5.35 -15.11
C ILE A 283 -13.68 4.72 -14.96
N SER A 284 -14.73 5.32 -15.52
CA SER A 284 -16.10 4.81 -15.41
C SER A 284 -16.29 3.46 -16.09
N GLN A 285 -15.58 3.20 -17.19
CA GLN A 285 -15.58 1.90 -17.86
C GLN A 285 -14.87 0.83 -17.03
N SER A 286 -13.79 1.20 -16.34
CA SER A 286 -12.98 0.27 -15.56
C SER A 286 -13.60 -0.01 -14.19
N PHE A 287 -14.20 1.00 -13.55
CA PHE A 287 -14.71 0.98 -12.18
C PHE A 287 -16.13 1.57 -12.10
N PRO A 288 -17.16 0.88 -12.61
CA PRO A 288 -18.50 1.44 -12.73
C PRO A 288 -19.22 1.69 -11.39
N ALA A 289 -18.76 1.07 -10.29
CA ALA A 289 -19.34 1.26 -8.95
C ALA A 289 -18.57 2.25 -8.07
N LEU A 290 -17.70 3.07 -8.65
CA LEU A 290 -16.82 3.96 -7.90
C LEU A 290 -17.59 5.00 -7.06
N GLU A 291 -17.22 5.10 -5.78
CA GLU A 291 -17.81 6.01 -4.80
C GLU A 291 -16.79 7.04 -4.30
N SER A 292 -15.51 6.70 -4.23
CA SER A 292 -14.41 7.60 -3.88
C SER A 292 -13.31 7.60 -4.95
N LEU A 293 -12.90 8.78 -5.39
CA LEU A 293 -11.83 8.99 -6.36
C LEU A 293 -10.80 9.99 -5.83
N GLU A 294 -9.55 9.57 -5.70
CA GLU A 294 -8.49 10.39 -5.12
C GLU A 294 -7.25 10.44 -6.03
N GLY A 295 -6.55 11.56 -5.98
CA GLY A 295 -5.21 11.70 -6.56
C GLY A 295 -5.15 12.21 -8.01
N LEU A 296 -6.29 12.57 -8.60
CA LEU A 296 -6.31 13.36 -9.82
C LEU A 296 -5.82 14.79 -9.57
N SER A 297 -5.48 15.51 -10.63
CA SER A 297 -4.95 16.87 -10.52
C SER A 297 -5.92 17.95 -10.95
N VAL A 298 -5.88 19.06 -10.21
CA VAL A 298 -6.52 20.32 -10.58
C VAL A 298 -5.58 21.02 -11.57
N THR A 299 -6.06 21.22 -12.80
CA THR A 299 -5.29 21.77 -13.93
C THR A 299 -6.16 22.75 -14.71
N LYS A 300 -5.59 23.51 -15.65
CA LYS A 300 -6.41 24.36 -16.53
C LYS A 300 -7.41 23.55 -17.35
N LEU A 301 -7.03 22.35 -17.80
CA LEU A 301 -7.93 21.44 -18.49
C LEU A 301 -9.14 21.04 -17.63
N PHE A 302 -8.95 20.86 -16.32
CA PHE A 302 -10.06 20.63 -15.41
C PHE A 302 -10.98 21.87 -15.31
N ILE A 303 -10.41 23.08 -15.20
CA ILE A 303 -11.20 24.32 -15.17
C ILE A 303 -11.99 24.53 -16.47
N GLU A 304 -11.38 24.23 -17.61
CA GLU A 304 -12.06 24.28 -18.92
C GLU A 304 -13.16 23.22 -19.02
N PHE A 305 -12.87 21.99 -18.57
CA PHE A 305 -13.84 20.90 -18.54
C PHE A 305 -15.06 21.23 -17.68
N MET A 306 -14.88 21.88 -16.52
CA MET A 306 -16.00 22.32 -15.68
C MET A 306 -16.90 23.40 -16.33
N LYS A 307 -16.46 24.00 -17.45
CA LYS A 307 -17.28 24.93 -18.26
C LYS A 307 -17.96 24.26 -19.45
N SER A 308 -17.62 23.00 -19.73
CA SER A 308 -18.18 22.24 -20.85
C SER A 308 -19.60 21.73 -20.54
N PRO A 309 -20.38 21.34 -21.56
CA PRO A 309 -21.70 20.73 -21.37
C PRO A 309 -21.59 19.39 -20.62
N ALA A 310 -22.41 19.19 -19.59
CA ALA A 310 -22.40 17.98 -18.77
C ALA A 310 -22.87 16.72 -19.52
N GLU A 311 -23.55 16.90 -20.65
CA GLU A 311 -24.05 15.81 -21.50
C GLU A 311 -22.94 14.89 -22.01
N GLU A 312 -21.71 15.39 -22.15
CA GLU A 312 -20.56 14.62 -22.66
C GLU A 312 -20.13 13.48 -21.74
N ILE A 313 -20.41 13.59 -20.44
CA ILE A 313 -20.08 12.54 -19.44
C ILE A 313 -21.32 12.00 -18.75
N ALA A 314 -22.51 12.21 -19.33
CA ALA A 314 -23.76 11.75 -18.74
C ALA A 314 -23.72 10.24 -18.43
N GLY A 315 -23.99 9.89 -17.18
CA GLY A 315 -23.99 8.51 -16.71
C GLY A 315 -22.63 7.95 -16.29
N CYS A 316 -21.52 8.65 -16.55
CA CYS A 316 -20.21 8.27 -16.04
C CYS A 316 -20.10 8.55 -14.53
N LEU A 317 -19.45 7.65 -13.79
CA LEU A 317 -19.19 7.81 -12.34
C LEU A 317 -20.46 8.20 -11.53
N SER A 318 -21.60 7.63 -11.90
CA SER A 318 -22.92 7.99 -11.35
C SER A 318 -23.11 7.70 -9.85
N ARG A 319 -22.15 7.03 -9.21
CA ARG A 319 -22.13 6.72 -7.77
C ARG A 319 -21.07 7.51 -7.01
N LEU A 320 -20.32 8.39 -7.67
CA LEU A 320 -19.24 9.14 -7.06
C LEU A 320 -19.79 10.06 -5.96
N GLN A 321 -19.29 9.87 -4.74
CA GLN A 321 -19.68 10.63 -3.55
C GLN A 321 -18.54 11.53 -3.07
N THR A 322 -17.30 11.07 -3.23
CA THR A 322 -16.11 11.78 -2.77
C THR A 322 -15.10 11.92 -3.90
N ILE A 323 -14.59 13.13 -4.11
CA ILE A 323 -13.44 13.37 -4.97
C ILE A 323 -12.36 14.13 -4.20
N ALA A 324 -11.10 13.69 -4.28
CA ALA A 324 -9.96 14.43 -3.76
C ALA A 324 -8.95 14.67 -4.88
N MET A 325 -8.65 15.94 -5.15
CA MET A 325 -7.77 16.36 -6.23
C MET A 325 -6.61 17.19 -5.67
N SER A 326 -5.45 17.06 -6.30
CA SER A 326 -4.23 17.75 -5.87
C SER A 326 -3.73 18.76 -6.90
N GLU A 327 -3.11 19.83 -6.43
CA GLU A 327 -2.37 20.78 -7.25
C GLU A 327 -0.94 20.86 -6.71
N ARG A 328 0.05 20.65 -7.59
CA ARG A 328 1.47 20.83 -7.25
C ARG A 328 1.94 22.16 -7.84
N VAL A 329 2.26 23.11 -6.97
CA VAL A 329 2.69 24.46 -7.36
C VAL A 329 4.15 24.67 -6.95
N GLY A 330 4.99 25.10 -7.89
CA GLY A 330 6.35 25.56 -7.64
C GLY A 330 6.58 26.91 -8.30
N PHE A 331 7.07 27.90 -7.54
CA PHE A 331 7.38 29.26 -8.05
C PHE A 331 6.25 29.94 -8.85
N GLY A 332 4.98 29.75 -8.45
CA GLY A 332 3.82 30.31 -9.16
C GLY A 332 3.44 29.58 -10.46
N THR A 333 3.98 28.37 -10.66
CA THR A 333 3.67 27.51 -11.79
C THR A 333 3.22 26.13 -11.34
N SER A 334 2.21 25.59 -12.01
CA SER A 334 1.69 24.24 -11.83
C SER A 334 2.26 23.31 -12.90
N TYR A 335 2.68 22.10 -12.52
CA TYR A 335 3.19 21.09 -13.47
C TYR A 335 2.05 20.18 -13.93
N VAL A 336 1.73 20.22 -15.23
CA VAL A 336 0.64 19.44 -15.83
C VAL A 336 1.14 18.80 -17.12
N ASP A 337 1.04 17.48 -17.24
CA ASP A 337 1.36 16.76 -18.48
C ASP A 337 2.78 17.05 -19.04
N GLY A 338 3.74 17.33 -18.16
CA GLY A 338 5.11 17.71 -18.54
C GLY A 338 5.29 19.18 -18.94
N VAL A 339 4.24 20.00 -18.83
CA VAL A 339 4.22 21.43 -19.14
C VAL A 339 4.09 22.26 -17.86
N MET A 340 4.81 23.38 -17.79
CA MET A 340 4.63 24.38 -16.74
C MET A 340 3.53 25.35 -17.14
N GLU A 341 2.47 25.42 -16.34
CA GLU A 341 1.38 26.37 -16.50
C GLU A 341 1.37 27.39 -15.37
N PRO A 342 0.84 28.60 -15.57
CA PRO A 342 0.49 29.50 -14.48
C PRO A 342 -0.42 28.81 -13.45
N GLU A 343 -0.17 29.09 -12.18
CA GLU A 343 -1.04 28.69 -11.06
C GLU A 343 -2.51 29.05 -11.31
N ILE A 344 -3.42 28.20 -10.84
CA ILE A 344 -4.86 28.43 -10.96
C ILE A 344 -5.29 29.39 -9.85
N ASP A 345 -5.99 30.47 -10.23
CA ASP A 345 -6.52 31.39 -9.23
C ASP A 345 -7.63 30.74 -8.40
N ASN A 346 -7.70 31.09 -7.12
CA ASN A 346 -8.66 30.49 -6.19
C ASN A 346 -10.13 30.66 -6.64
N GLU A 347 -10.47 31.77 -7.31
CA GLU A 347 -11.84 32.04 -7.75
C GLU A 347 -12.27 31.11 -8.89
N SER A 348 -11.38 30.86 -9.86
CA SER A 348 -11.60 29.87 -10.92
C SER A 348 -11.69 28.45 -10.36
N MET A 349 -10.83 28.11 -9.41
CA MET A 349 -10.85 26.80 -8.75
C MET A 349 -12.15 26.58 -7.96
N GLU A 350 -12.57 27.55 -7.14
CA GLU A 350 -13.80 27.45 -6.35
C GLU A 350 -15.04 27.29 -7.24
N ARG A 351 -15.15 28.10 -8.31
CA ARG A 351 -16.24 27.96 -9.30
C ARG A 351 -16.25 26.60 -10.00
N ALA A 352 -15.07 26.05 -10.28
CA ALA A 352 -14.94 24.71 -10.86
C ALA A 352 -15.44 23.63 -9.88
N PHE A 353 -15.07 23.72 -8.60
CA PHE A 353 -15.57 22.82 -7.56
C PHE A 353 -17.08 22.99 -7.31
N GLU A 354 -17.61 24.21 -7.34
CA GLU A 354 -19.06 24.46 -7.26
C GLU A 354 -19.84 23.80 -8.41
N SER A 355 -19.20 23.59 -9.55
CA SER A 355 -19.81 22.99 -10.74
C SER A 355 -19.87 21.46 -10.69
N LEU A 356 -19.07 20.80 -9.83
CA LEU A 356 -18.98 19.34 -9.75
C LEU A 356 -20.34 18.61 -9.63
N PRO A 357 -21.33 19.06 -8.83
CA PRO A 357 -22.63 18.41 -8.75
C PRO A 357 -23.41 18.36 -10.08
N HIS A 358 -23.13 19.26 -11.02
CA HIS A 358 -23.74 19.23 -12.35
C HIS A 358 -23.24 18.05 -13.18
N PHE A 359 -21.98 17.63 -12.97
CA PHE A 359 -21.36 16.51 -13.64
C PHE A 359 -21.54 15.19 -12.88
N PHE A 360 -21.52 15.26 -11.54
CA PHE A 360 -21.62 14.10 -10.64
C PHE A 360 -22.74 14.34 -9.61
N PRO A 361 -24.01 14.03 -9.94
CA PRO A 361 -25.15 14.40 -9.10
C PRO A 361 -25.16 13.81 -7.69
N THR A 362 -24.41 12.72 -7.46
CA THR A 362 -24.32 12.05 -6.16
C THR A 362 -23.19 12.58 -5.27
N ILE A 363 -22.39 13.53 -5.76
CA ILE A 363 -21.22 14.03 -5.04
C ILE A 363 -21.65 14.73 -3.74
N ARG A 364 -20.93 14.43 -2.66
CA ARG A 364 -21.19 14.94 -1.31
C ARG A 364 -20.00 15.72 -0.78
N VAL A 365 -18.80 15.30 -1.14
CA VAL A 365 -17.55 15.91 -0.66
C VAL A 365 -16.59 16.05 -1.83
N ALA A 366 -16.00 17.23 -1.97
CA ALA A 366 -14.88 17.48 -2.86
C ALA A 366 -13.75 18.14 -2.07
N ILE A 367 -12.53 17.62 -2.24
CA ILE A 367 -11.34 18.08 -1.53
C ILE A 367 -10.31 18.53 -2.56
N HIS A 368 -9.80 19.75 -2.40
CA HIS A 368 -8.63 20.26 -3.09
C HIS A 368 -7.45 20.29 -2.12
N VAL A 369 -6.33 19.69 -2.52
CA VAL A 369 -5.07 19.71 -1.77
C VAL A 369 -4.02 20.41 -2.61
N LYS A 370 -3.63 21.61 -2.20
CA LYS A 370 -2.59 22.40 -2.85
C LYS A 370 -1.27 22.23 -2.11
N ASN A 371 -0.29 21.67 -2.80
CA ASN A 371 1.06 21.44 -2.33
C ASN A 371 1.99 22.51 -2.91
N GLU A 372 2.40 23.47 -2.08
CA GLU A 372 3.30 24.56 -2.49
C GLU A 372 4.76 24.17 -2.18
N ALA A 373 5.55 23.93 -3.22
CA ALA A 373 7.00 23.70 -3.13
C ALA A 373 7.74 25.04 -3.01
N ASN A 374 7.56 25.72 -1.87
CA ASN A 374 8.36 26.87 -1.44
C ASN A 374 9.40 26.41 -0.40
N PRO A 375 10.39 27.22 0.02
CA PRO A 375 11.46 26.77 0.93
C PRO A 375 10.96 26.13 2.24
N ILE A 376 9.69 26.35 2.60
CA ILE A 376 8.94 25.57 3.57
C ILE A 376 7.72 25.00 2.81
N PRO A 377 7.52 23.67 2.75
CA PRO A 377 6.33 23.10 2.13
C PRO A 377 5.09 23.52 2.94
N ILE A 378 4.10 24.05 2.24
CA ILE A 378 2.79 24.38 2.81
C ILE A 378 1.75 23.53 2.09
N ILE A 379 0.90 22.87 2.87
CA ILE A 379 -0.25 22.14 2.37
C ILE A 379 -1.49 22.97 2.70
N ARG A 380 -2.16 23.47 1.66
CA ARG A 380 -3.47 24.10 1.79
C ARG A 380 -4.53 23.11 1.38
N ARG A 381 -5.58 22.99 2.19
CA ARG A 381 -6.70 22.11 1.93
C ARG A 381 -7.98 22.92 1.89
N LEU A 382 -8.76 22.70 0.84
CA LEU A 382 -10.11 23.22 0.70
C LEU A 382 -11.06 22.04 0.60
N GLU A 383 -12.04 22.00 1.49
CA GLU A 383 -13.08 20.97 1.52
C GLU A 383 -14.43 21.62 1.25
N MET A 384 -15.08 21.18 0.17
CA MET A 384 -16.43 21.58 -0.19
C MET A 384 -17.39 20.43 0.08
N ARG A 385 -18.44 20.71 0.87
CA ARG A 385 -19.52 19.76 1.14
C ARG A 385 -20.81 20.23 0.49
N TYR A 386 -21.44 19.33 -0.26
CA TYR A 386 -22.68 19.59 -0.98
C TYR A 386 -23.85 19.08 -0.15
N LEU A 387 -24.62 20.01 0.42
CA LEU A 387 -25.80 19.72 1.22
C LEU A 387 -27.06 20.25 0.53
N PRO A 388 -28.23 19.63 0.74
CA PRO A 388 -29.50 20.15 0.22
C PRO A 388 -29.81 21.59 0.66
N SER A 389 -29.27 22.01 1.81
CA SER A 389 -29.43 23.36 2.38
C SER A 389 -28.47 24.41 1.79
N GLY A 390 -27.61 24.02 0.84
CA GLY A 390 -26.54 24.86 0.29
C GLY A 390 -25.16 24.29 0.59
N ASN A 391 -24.18 24.68 -0.23
CA ASN A 391 -22.81 24.20 -0.13
C ASN A 391 -22.10 24.85 1.06
N THR A 392 -21.28 24.09 1.77
CA THR A 392 -20.40 24.62 2.83
C THR A 392 -18.94 24.40 2.44
N MET A 393 -18.10 25.39 2.69
CA MET A 393 -16.68 25.34 2.35
C MET A 393 -15.82 25.58 3.59
N GLU A 394 -14.86 24.71 3.82
CA GLU A 394 -13.88 24.79 4.90
C GLU A 394 -12.47 24.89 4.29
N ARG A 395 -11.64 25.79 4.83
CA ARG A 395 -10.25 25.95 4.42
C ARG A 395 -9.35 25.67 5.61
N THR A 396 -8.37 24.81 5.42
CA THR A 396 -7.33 24.51 6.41
C THR A 396 -5.95 24.71 5.79
N GLU A 397 -4.99 25.12 6.61
CA GLU A 397 -3.59 25.28 6.23
C GLU A 397 -2.74 24.51 7.22
N GLU A 398 -1.96 23.58 6.69
CA GLU A 398 -1.10 22.69 7.45
C GLU A 398 0.35 22.89 7.01
N ILE A 399 1.24 23.04 7.98
CA ILE A 399 2.69 23.02 7.76
C ILE A 399 3.13 21.59 8.08
N PRO A 400 3.35 20.72 7.08
CA PRO A 400 3.75 19.34 7.32
C PRO A 400 5.08 19.29 8.09
N ASP A 401 5.22 18.31 8.97
CA ASP A 401 6.51 18.03 9.61
C ASP A 401 7.54 17.74 8.49
N PRO A 402 8.69 18.44 8.45
CA PRO A 402 9.69 18.24 7.41
C PRO A 402 10.12 16.78 7.21
N VAL A 403 9.96 15.90 8.21
CA VAL A 403 10.28 14.47 8.11
C VAL A 403 9.25 13.66 7.28
N GLU A 404 7.96 14.01 7.33
CA GLU A 404 6.90 13.32 6.58
C GLU A 404 6.86 13.72 5.10
N PHE A 405 7.21 14.97 4.79
CA PHE A 405 7.20 15.49 3.42
C PHE A 405 8.19 14.74 2.51
N PHE A 406 9.42 14.47 2.97
CA PHE A 406 10.44 13.78 2.17
C PHE A 406 10.21 12.27 1.98
N MET A 407 9.31 11.64 2.74
CA MET A 407 8.98 10.22 2.55
C MET A 407 7.83 10.00 1.56
N ASN A 408 7.01 11.03 1.30
CA ASN A 408 5.81 10.96 0.45
C ASN A 408 5.94 11.73 -0.88
N THR A 409 7.11 12.33 -1.16
CA THR A 409 7.50 12.94 -2.46
C THR A 409 8.55 12.10 -3.16
#